data_AF-A0A4D5RVW6-F1
#
_entry.id   AF-A0A4D5RVW6-F1
#
_cell.length_a   1.000
_cell.length_b   1.000
_cell.length_c   1.000
_cell.angle_alpha   90.00
_cell.angle_beta   90.00
_cell.angle_gamma   90.00
#
_symmetry.space_group_name_H-M   'P 1'
#
loop_
_entity.id
_entity.type
_entity.pdbx_description
1 polymer ?
#
loop_
_entity_poly.entity_id
_entity_poly.type
_entity_poly.pdbx_seq_one_letter_code
_entity_poly.pdbx_strand_id
1 'polypeptide(L)'
;MVTMLPRLVQALLSALGDCWTVELSRRLFGQESSCWTAFSLLCSWFLHYTASRTLTNVAEQVATAGALALYPWRGQKQPSTSWGYLWPVGLAVMIRPTALALWLPLVLLHFAKESHSRTYLFKRLLFTSATCLATLLLCDRWFYGRWVCTPWNFVRLNLVADIGVPLWQPPVALVL
;
A
#
# COMPACT_ATOMS: atom_id res chain seq x y z
N MET A 1 20.10 -1.14 -23.11
CA MET A 1 19.97 -2.26 -22.15
C MET A 1 19.40 -1.82 -20.81
N VAL A 2 19.82 -0.67 -20.23
CA VAL A 2 19.30 -0.16 -18.93
C VAL A 2 17.82 0.26 -18.95
N THR A 3 17.26 0.57 -20.13
CA THR A 3 15.85 1.00 -20.29
C THR A 3 14.82 -0.13 -20.24
N MET A 4 15.23 -1.39 -20.43
CA MET A 4 14.31 -2.54 -20.40
C MET A 4 14.09 -3.08 -18.99
N LEU A 5 15.04 -2.85 -18.07
CA LEU A 5 14.98 -3.31 -16.69
C LEU A 5 13.73 -2.81 -15.94
N PRO A 6 13.40 -1.49 -15.92
CA PRO A 6 12.20 -1.04 -15.21
C PRO A 6 10.91 -1.59 -15.82
N ARG A 7 10.88 -1.81 -17.14
CA ARG A 7 9.72 -2.39 -17.83
C ARG A 7 9.51 -3.85 -17.46
N LEU A 8 10.60 -4.62 -17.35
CA LEU A 8 10.54 -6.02 -16.93
C LEU A 8 10.08 -6.14 -15.47
N VAL A 9 10.64 -5.32 -14.58
CA VAL A 9 10.23 -5.27 -13.16
C VAL A 9 8.74 -4.91 -13.06
N GLN A 10 8.28 -3.94 -13.84
CA GLN A 10 6.88 -3.50 -13.85
C GLN A 10 5.94 -4.59 -14.38
N ALA A 11 6.34 -5.33 -15.42
CA ALA A 11 5.58 -6.47 -15.91
C ALA A 11 5.48 -7.60 -14.87
N LEU A 12 6.60 -7.92 -14.20
CA LEU A 12 6.64 -8.93 -13.13
C LEU A 12 5.77 -8.53 -11.94
N LEU A 13 5.85 -7.26 -11.51
CA LEU A 13 4.99 -6.75 -10.44
C LEU A 13 3.52 -6.81 -10.83
N SER A 14 3.16 -6.44 -12.06
CA SER A 14 1.77 -6.51 -12.53
C SER A 14 1.25 -7.95 -12.50
N ALA A 15 2.04 -8.90 -13.02
CA ALA A 15 1.70 -10.33 -12.99
C ALA A 15 1.54 -10.86 -11.56
N LEU A 16 2.43 -10.47 -10.63
CA LEU A 16 2.30 -10.83 -9.22
C LEU A 16 1.02 -10.27 -8.60
N GLY A 17 0.63 -9.03 -8.95
CA GLY A 17 -0.60 -8.39 -8.49
C GLY A 17 -1.84 -9.16 -8.94
N ASP A 18 -1.85 -9.58 -10.20
CA ASP A 18 -2.92 -10.42 -10.75
C ASP A 18 -2.99 -11.78 -10.04
N CYS A 19 -1.85 -12.45 -9.81
CA CYS A 19 -1.81 -13.70 -9.05
C CYS A 19 -2.37 -13.55 -7.63
N TRP A 20 -1.99 -12.50 -6.90
CA TRP A 20 -2.53 -12.23 -5.56
C TRP A 20 -4.02 -11.93 -5.58
N THR A 21 -4.51 -11.25 -6.61
CA THR A 21 -5.94 -10.93 -6.76
C THR A 21 -6.77 -12.19 -7.05
N VAL A 22 -6.26 -13.08 -7.89
CA VAL A 22 -6.87 -14.39 -8.17
C VAL A 22 -6.89 -15.25 -6.90
N GLU A 23 -5.76 -15.33 -6.18
CA GLU A 23 -5.68 -16.06 -4.91
C GLU A 23 -6.62 -15.48 -3.84
N LEU A 24 -6.76 -14.16 -3.78
CA LEU A 24 -7.71 -13.49 -2.90
C LEU A 24 -9.16 -13.90 -3.23
N SER A 25 -9.53 -13.85 -4.51
CA SER A 25 -10.86 -14.28 -4.97
C SER A 25 -11.13 -15.74 -4.63
N ARG A 26 -10.14 -16.61 -4.84
CA ARG A 26 -10.19 -18.03 -4.48
C ARG A 26 -10.46 -18.23 -2.99
N ARG A 27 -9.80 -17.46 -2.12
CA ARG A 27 -9.97 -17.53 -0.66
C ARG A 27 -11.32 -17.02 -0.16
N LEU A 28 -11.89 -16.03 -0.84
CA LEU A 28 -13.15 -15.39 -0.46
C LEU A 28 -14.38 -16.13 -1.00
N PHE A 29 -14.34 -16.51 -2.27
CA PHE A 29 -15.51 -16.97 -3.04
C PHE A 29 -15.35 -18.39 -3.59
N GLY A 30 -14.20 -19.04 -3.39
CA GLY A 30 -13.92 -20.41 -3.84
C GLY A 30 -13.33 -20.49 -5.25
N GLN A 31 -13.11 -21.73 -5.72
CA GLN A 31 -12.35 -22.02 -6.93
C GLN A 31 -13.03 -21.50 -8.21
N GLU A 32 -14.35 -21.62 -8.33
CA GLU A 32 -15.10 -21.19 -9.50
C GLU A 32 -14.95 -19.67 -9.75
N SER A 33 -15.06 -18.87 -8.68
CA SER A 33 -14.90 -17.42 -8.76
C SER A 33 -13.48 -17.00 -9.16
N SER A 34 -12.47 -17.77 -8.73
CA SER A 34 -11.07 -17.56 -9.10
C SER A 34 -10.85 -17.61 -10.62
N CYS A 35 -11.49 -18.55 -11.31
CA CYS A 35 -11.40 -18.69 -12.77
C CYS A 35 -12.03 -17.49 -13.49
N TRP A 36 -13.23 -17.07 -13.04
CA TRP A 36 -13.90 -15.88 -13.58
C TRP A 36 -13.11 -14.59 -13.32
N THR A 37 -12.47 -14.50 -12.15
CA THR A 37 -11.60 -13.36 -11.81
C THR A 37 -10.38 -13.32 -12.72
N ALA A 38 -9.70 -14.45 -12.95
CA ALA A 38 -8.57 -14.53 -13.87
C ALA A 38 -8.97 -14.15 -15.30
N PHE A 39 -10.11 -14.65 -15.78
CA PHE A 39 -10.64 -14.28 -17.08
C PHE A 39 -10.93 -12.77 -17.18
N SER A 40 -11.58 -12.20 -16.15
CA SER A 40 -11.87 -10.76 -16.11
C SER A 40 -10.60 -9.89 -16.10
N LEU A 41 -9.57 -10.29 -15.36
CA LEU A 41 -8.27 -9.60 -15.35
C LEU A 41 -7.61 -9.62 -16.73
N LEU A 42 -7.58 -10.79 -17.39
CA LEU A 42 -7.01 -10.95 -18.73
C LEU A 42 -7.79 -10.21 -19.82
N CYS A 43 -9.11 -10.04 -19.66
CA CYS A 43 -9.94 -9.30 -20.61
C CYS A 43 -10.01 -7.80 -20.33
N SER A 44 -9.53 -7.33 -19.18
CA SER A 44 -9.61 -5.92 -18.81
C SER A 44 -8.53 -5.09 -19.49
N TRP A 45 -8.89 -4.41 -20.58
CA TRP A 45 -8.00 -3.47 -21.27
C TRP A 45 -7.47 -2.37 -20.34
N PHE A 46 -8.29 -1.91 -19.39
CA PHE A 46 -7.90 -0.86 -18.45
C PHE A 46 -6.74 -1.29 -17.54
N LEU A 47 -6.73 -2.54 -17.06
CA LEU A 47 -5.65 -3.03 -16.20
C LEU A 47 -4.33 -3.11 -16.95
N HIS A 48 -4.34 -3.65 -18.17
CA HIS A 48 -3.18 -3.68 -19.06
C HIS A 48 -2.65 -2.27 -19.37
N TYR A 49 -3.57 -1.31 -19.54
CA TYR A 49 -3.21 0.08 -19.75
C TYR A 49 -2.56 0.70 -18.50
N THR A 50 -3.14 0.52 -17.32
CA THR A 50 -2.60 1.05 -16.06
C THR A 50 -1.29 0.39 -15.63
N ALA A 51 -1.10 -0.88 -15.96
CA ALA A 51 0.11 -1.65 -15.68
C ALA A 51 1.36 -1.00 -16.30
N SER A 52 1.22 -0.20 -17.35
CA SER A 52 2.33 0.46 -18.06
C SER A 52 2.70 1.86 -17.54
N ARG A 53 1.84 2.52 -16.75
CA ARG A 53 2.00 3.96 -16.49
C ARG A 53 2.91 4.34 -15.31
N THR A 54 2.91 3.59 -14.20
CA THR A 54 3.64 4.00 -12.98
C THR A 54 4.01 2.82 -12.09
N LEU A 55 5.31 2.60 -11.89
CA LEU A 55 5.85 1.50 -11.07
C LEU A 55 5.36 1.54 -9.61
N THR A 56 5.25 2.73 -9.03
CA THR A 56 4.77 2.93 -7.65
C THR A 56 3.32 2.47 -7.45
N ASN A 57 2.42 2.74 -8.40
CA ASN A 57 1.01 2.32 -8.28
C ASN A 57 0.87 0.80 -8.42
N VAL A 58 1.66 0.16 -9.31
CA VAL A 58 1.65 -1.30 -9.45
C VAL A 58 2.22 -1.95 -8.17
N ALA A 59 3.30 -1.40 -7.62
CA ALA A 59 3.85 -1.89 -6.36
C ALA A 59 2.85 -1.75 -5.19
N GLU A 60 2.10 -0.64 -5.13
CA GLU A 60 1.01 -0.43 -4.17
C GLU A 60 -0.10 -1.48 -4.34
N GLN A 61 -0.51 -1.75 -5.57
CA GLN A 61 -1.53 -2.74 -5.89
C GLN A 61 -1.09 -4.14 -5.45
N VAL A 62 0.15 -4.54 -5.74
CA VAL A 62 0.71 -5.83 -5.35
C VAL A 62 0.78 -5.97 -3.83
N ALA A 63 1.29 -4.94 -3.14
CA ALA A 63 1.38 -4.94 -1.68
C ALA A 63 -0.01 -5.04 -1.03
N THR A 64 -0.99 -4.29 -1.56
CA THR A 64 -2.38 -4.33 -1.07
C THR A 64 -3.05 -5.66 -1.36
N ALA A 65 -2.93 -6.18 -2.58
CA ALA A 65 -3.49 -7.48 -2.95
C ALA A 65 -2.88 -8.63 -2.13
N GLY A 66 -1.56 -8.62 -1.93
CA GLY A 66 -0.86 -9.59 -1.08
C GLY A 66 -1.26 -9.47 0.38
N ALA A 67 -1.38 -8.25 0.91
CA ALA A 67 -1.87 -8.03 2.27
C ALA A 67 -3.31 -8.52 2.46
N LEU A 68 -4.19 -8.28 1.47
CA LEU A 68 -5.56 -8.79 1.51
C LEU A 68 -5.61 -10.31 1.37
N ALA A 69 -4.79 -10.90 0.50
CA ALA A 69 -4.72 -12.36 0.35
C ALA A 69 -4.26 -13.05 1.65
N LEU A 70 -3.32 -12.42 2.37
CA LEU A 70 -2.83 -12.90 3.67
C LEU A 70 -3.73 -12.53 4.85
N TYR A 71 -4.69 -11.62 4.67
CA TYR A 71 -5.58 -11.18 5.73
C TYR A 71 -6.48 -12.35 6.18
N PRO A 72 -6.65 -12.56 7.50
CA PRO A 72 -7.49 -13.65 8.01
C PRO A 72 -8.98 -13.34 7.77
N TRP A 73 -9.48 -13.77 6.61
CA TRP A 73 -10.91 -13.70 6.28
C TRP A 73 -11.71 -14.70 7.13
N ARG A 74 -12.92 -14.30 7.54
CA ARG A 74 -13.82 -15.11 8.38
C ARG A 74 -14.12 -16.45 7.68
N GLY A 75 -13.88 -17.58 8.36
CA GLY A 75 -14.23 -18.92 7.88
C GLY A 75 -13.08 -19.74 7.27
N GLN A 76 -11.86 -19.19 7.18
CA GLN A 76 -10.68 -19.93 6.73
C GLN A 76 -10.05 -20.73 7.89
N LYS A 77 -9.70 -22.01 7.66
CA LYS A 77 -8.93 -22.88 8.58
C LYS A 77 -7.45 -22.45 8.66
N GLN A 78 -7.18 -21.16 8.72
CA GLN A 78 -5.83 -20.66 8.98
C GLN A 78 -5.65 -20.53 10.49
N PRO A 79 -4.44 -20.77 11.03
CA PRO A 79 -4.18 -20.47 12.43
C PRO A 79 -4.54 -19.01 12.65
N SER A 80 -5.37 -18.73 13.66
CA SER A 80 -5.90 -17.39 14.02
C SER A 80 -4.82 -16.33 14.34
N THR A 81 -3.56 -16.70 14.12
CA THR A 81 -2.32 -16.04 14.56
C THR A 81 -1.36 -15.83 13.38
N SER A 82 -1.80 -15.95 12.12
CA SER A 82 -0.97 -15.61 10.96
C SER A 82 -0.95 -14.10 10.72
N TRP A 83 -0.15 -13.40 11.52
CA TRP A 83 0.02 -11.93 11.48
C TRP A 83 0.94 -11.46 10.33
N GLY A 84 1.19 -12.30 9.33
CA GLY A 84 2.11 -12.02 8.22
C GLY A 84 1.67 -10.87 7.31
N TYR A 85 0.37 -10.56 7.30
CA TYR A 85 -0.21 -9.48 6.49
C TYR A 85 0.27 -8.07 6.91
N LEU A 86 0.78 -7.87 8.13
CA LEU A 86 1.25 -6.56 8.60
C LEU A 86 2.46 -6.03 7.80
N TRP A 87 3.32 -6.92 7.30
CA TRP A 87 4.47 -6.55 6.49
C TRP A 87 4.09 -5.92 5.15
N PRO A 88 3.26 -6.56 4.30
CA PRO A 88 2.81 -5.94 3.06
C PRO A 88 1.92 -4.71 3.30
N VAL A 89 1.20 -4.61 4.43
CA VAL A 89 0.52 -3.37 4.83
C VAL A 89 1.54 -2.24 5.09
N GLY A 90 2.61 -2.52 5.83
CA GLY A 90 3.68 -1.56 6.07
C GLY A 90 4.33 -1.09 4.77
N LEU A 91 4.61 -2.03 3.86
CA LEU A 91 5.13 -1.70 2.52
C LEU A 91 4.16 -0.83 1.72
N ALA A 92 2.85 -1.14 1.73
CA ALA A 92 1.85 -0.33 1.05
C ALA A 92 1.78 1.10 1.61
N VAL A 93 1.83 1.26 2.93
CA VAL A 93 1.82 2.57 3.60
C VAL A 93 3.11 3.37 3.35
N MET A 94 4.27 2.71 3.27
CA MET A 94 5.53 3.36 2.89
C MET A 94 5.51 3.87 1.47
N ILE A 95 5.01 3.06 0.54
CA ILE A 95 4.87 3.44 -0.87
C ILE A 95 3.89 4.60 -1.01
N ARG A 96 2.81 4.59 -0.22
CA ARG A 96 1.83 5.67 -0.22
C ARG A 96 1.11 5.79 1.13
N PRO A 97 1.16 6.95 1.80
CA PRO A 97 0.47 7.14 3.08
C PRO A 97 -1.05 7.06 2.95
N THR A 98 -1.61 7.22 1.73
CA THR A 98 -3.03 7.07 1.43
C THR A 98 -3.55 5.64 1.66
N ALA A 99 -2.70 4.62 1.54
CA ALA A 99 -3.07 3.23 1.81
C ALA A 99 -3.48 3.02 3.29
N LEU A 100 -3.06 3.92 4.19
CA LEU A 100 -3.48 3.91 5.59
C LEU A 100 -5.00 4.05 5.71
N ALA A 101 -5.64 4.86 4.87
CA ALA A 101 -7.09 5.06 4.89
C ALA A 101 -7.86 3.77 4.59
N LEU A 102 -7.32 2.91 3.71
CA LEU A 102 -7.89 1.60 3.40
C LEU A 102 -7.68 0.61 4.54
N TRP A 103 -6.47 0.56 5.11
CA TRP A 103 -6.09 -0.46 6.09
C TRP A 103 -6.57 -0.16 7.50
N LEU A 104 -6.73 1.11 7.87
CA LEU A 104 -7.20 1.52 9.20
C LEU A 104 -8.52 0.83 9.59
N PRO A 105 -9.61 0.87 8.80
CA PRO A 105 -10.85 0.19 9.17
C PRO A 105 -10.69 -1.33 9.25
N LEU A 106 -9.91 -1.97 8.36
CA LEU A 106 -9.68 -3.41 8.39
C LEU A 106 -8.93 -3.84 9.65
N VAL A 107 -7.87 -3.11 10.03
CA VAL A 107 -7.11 -3.37 11.26
C VAL A 107 -7.98 -3.14 12.50
N LEU A 108 -8.80 -2.08 12.52
CA LEU A 108 -9.74 -1.82 13.61
C LEU A 108 -10.79 -2.93 13.74
N LEU A 109 -11.33 -3.42 12.62
CA LEU A 109 -12.27 -4.55 12.62
C LEU A 109 -11.62 -5.85 13.09
N HIS A 110 -10.35 -6.08 12.74
CA HIS A 110 -9.60 -7.22 13.26
C HIS A 110 -9.37 -7.10 14.78
N PHE A 111 -9.01 -5.91 15.24
CA PHE A 111 -8.81 -5.59 16.65
C PHE A 111 -10.09 -5.73 17.49
N ALA A 112 -11.25 -5.35 16.91
CA ALA A 112 -12.55 -5.52 17.55
C ALA A 112 -13.00 -6.99 17.66
N LYS A 113 -12.55 -7.85 16.74
CA LYS A 113 -12.88 -9.29 16.75
C LYS A 113 -11.98 -10.09 17.69
N GLU A 114 -10.68 -9.78 17.75
CA GLU A 114 -9.69 -10.56 18.49
C GLU A 114 -9.41 -9.95 19.87
N SER A 115 -10.13 -10.39 20.91
CA SER A 115 -10.05 -9.76 22.25
C SER A 115 -8.77 -10.10 23.02
N HIS A 116 -8.18 -11.27 22.80
CA HIS A 116 -7.17 -11.86 23.70
C HIS A 116 -5.72 -11.38 23.46
N SER A 117 -5.41 -10.72 22.33
CA SER A 117 -4.02 -10.36 21.95
C SER A 117 -3.83 -8.90 21.49
N ARG A 118 -4.65 -7.98 22.02
CA ARG A 118 -4.64 -6.55 21.64
C ARG A 118 -3.28 -5.87 21.87
N THR A 119 -2.61 -6.16 22.98
CA THR A 119 -1.31 -5.54 23.31
C THR A 119 -0.20 -6.00 22.37
N TYR A 120 -0.22 -7.26 21.93
CA TYR A 120 0.74 -7.78 20.97
C TYR A 120 0.52 -7.18 19.58
N LEU A 121 -0.74 -7.07 19.16
CA LEU A 121 -1.14 -6.39 17.94
C LEU A 121 -0.70 -4.94 17.91
N PHE A 122 -0.97 -4.20 18.98
CA PHE A 122 -0.57 -2.80 19.10
C PHE A 122 0.95 -2.64 19.03
N LYS A 123 1.72 -3.50 19.72
CA LYS A 123 3.19 -3.49 19.65
C LYS A 123 3.71 -3.76 18.23
N ARG A 124 3.14 -4.73 17.51
CA ARG A 124 3.53 -5.01 16.13
C ARG A 124 3.15 -3.89 15.17
N LEU A 125 1.95 -3.34 15.29
CA LEU A 125 1.52 -2.18 14.49
C LEU A 125 2.43 -0.98 14.74
N LEU A 126 2.75 -0.70 16.01
CA LEU A 126 3.67 0.37 16.39
C LEU A 126 5.08 0.11 15.83
N PHE A 127 5.57 -1.13 15.90
CA PHE A 127 6.87 -1.49 15.34
C PHE A 127 6.89 -1.32 13.82
N THR A 128 5.91 -1.85 13.10
CA THR A 128 5.82 -1.71 11.63
C THR A 128 5.67 -0.25 11.22
N SER A 129 4.81 0.52 11.89
CA SER A 129 4.67 1.96 11.58
C SER A 129 5.95 2.74 11.90
N ALA A 130 6.64 2.43 13.00
CA ALA A 130 7.92 3.03 13.34
C ALA A 130 9.02 2.70 12.32
N THR A 131 9.12 1.44 11.86
CA THR A 131 10.10 1.08 10.82
C THR A 131 9.78 1.75 9.49
N CYS A 132 8.49 1.83 9.12
CA CYS A 132 8.05 2.56 7.92
C CYS A 132 8.41 4.04 7.98
N LEU A 133 8.12 4.71 9.11
CA LEU A 133 8.44 6.12 9.34
C LEU A 133 9.95 6.35 9.36
N ALA A 134 10.71 5.51 10.06
CA ALA A 134 12.17 5.62 10.10
C ALA A 134 12.77 5.50 8.69
N THR A 135 12.31 4.52 7.90
CA THR A 135 12.80 4.33 6.54
C THR A 135 12.43 5.52 5.65
N LEU A 136 11.22 6.08 5.79
CA LEU A 136 10.80 7.28 5.07
C LEU A 136 11.69 8.48 5.43
N LEU A 137 11.95 8.71 6.72
CA LEU A 137 12.80 9.81 7.18
C LEU A 137 14.26 9.65 6.74
N LEU A 138 14.78 8.42 6.68
CA LEU A 138 16.11 8.13 6.17
C LEU A 138 16.20 8.42 4.66
N CYS A 139 15.18 8.02 3.89
CA CYS A 139 15.07 8.36 2.47
C CYS A 139 15.00 9.88 2.28
N ASP A 140 14.13 10.57 3.02
CA ASP A 140 13.98 12.03 2.95
C ASP A 140 15.30 12.73 3.30
N ARG A 141 16.01 12.25 4.32
CA ARG A 141 17.33 12.76 4.71
C ARG A 141 18.40 12.54 3.66
N TRP A 142 18.36 11.42 2.94
CA TRP A 142 19.29 11.11 1.86
C TRP A 142 19.08 12.03 0.66
N PHE A 143 17.82 12.25 0.25
CA PHE A 143 17.50 13.08 -0.91
C PHE A 143 17.63 14.58 -0.65
N TYR A 144 17.11 15.08 0.48
CA TYR A 144 17.05 16.52 0.76
C TYR A 144 18.22 17.04 1.60
N GLY A 145 19.06 16.17 2.15
CA GLY A 145 20.20 16.57 2.98
C GLY A 145 19.82 17.15 4.36
N ARG A 146 18.53 17.28 4.67
CA ARG A 146 17.97 17.83 5.91
C ARG A 146 16.90 16.90 6.46
N TRP A 147 16.60 16.99 7.75
CA TRP A 147 15.46 16.28 8.34
C TRP A 147 14.18 16.98 7.92
N VAL A 148 13.48 16.40 6.94
CA VAL A 148 12.19 16.88 6.46
C VAL A 148 11.21 15.74 6.54
N CYS A 149 10.03 16.00 7.10
CA CYS A 149 8.91 15.05 7.08
C CYS A 149 8.02 15.38 5.89
N THR A 150 8.26 14.75 4.73
CA THR A 150 7.50 15.01 3.49
C THR A 150 5.97 14.91 3.65
N PRO A 151 5.40 13.92 4.38
CA PRO A 151 3.95 13.82 4.57
C PRO A 151 3.37 15.01 5.35
N TRP A 152 4.10 15.54 6.32
CA TRP A 152 3.67 16.68 7.13
C TRP A 152 3.62 17.95 6.29
N ASN A 153 4.60 18.15 5.41
CA ASN A 153 4.59 19.28 4.47
C ASN A 153 3.43 19.18 3.47
N PHE A 154 3.10 17.98 3.00
CA PHE A 154 1.93 17.78 2.13
C PHE A 154 0.62 18.11 2.85
N VAL A 155 0.41 17.61 4.07
CA VAL A 155 -0.78 17.92 4.88
C VAL A 155 -0.86 19.43 5.15
N ARG A 156 0.25 20.06 5.58
CA ARG A 156 0.28 21.52 5.80
C ARG A 156 -0.10 22.30 4.53
N LEU A 157 0.41 21.88 3.38
CA LEU A 157 0.12 22.52 2.10
C LEU A 157 -1.27 22.21 1.54
N ASN A 158 -1.92 21.11 1.92
CA ASN A 158 -3.25 20.75 1.43
C ASN A 158 -4.38 21.15 2.39
N LEU A 159 -4.11 21.23 3.70
CA LEU A 159 -5.12 21.50 4.75
C LEU A 159 -5.01 22.89 5.37
N VAL A 160 -3.81 23.47 5.44
CA VAL A 160 -3.59 24.80 6.06
C VAL A 160 -3.40 25.88 5.00
N ALA A 161 -2.75 25.54 3.89
CA ALA A 161 -2.71 26.39 2.70
C ALA A 161 -3.80 25.92 1.73
N ASP A 162 -4.99 26.53 1.82
CA ASP A 162 -6.11 26.28 0.93
C ASP A 162 -5.64 26.38 -0.55
N ILE A 163 -5.61 25.25 -1.27
CA ILE A 163 -5.08 25.17 -2.65
C ILE A 163 -6.08 25.70 -3.69
N GLY A 164 -6.85 26.73 -3.32
CA GLY A 164 -7.64 27.54 -4.23
C GLY A 164 -6.83 28.63 -4.95
N VAL A 165 -5.52 28.75 -4.68
CA VAL A 165 -4.69 29.80 -5.29
C VAL A 165 -3.90 29.22 -6.48
N PRO A 166 -4.11 29.73 -7.71
CA PRO A 166 -3.48 29.18 -8.91
C PRO A 166 -1.96 29.34 -8.91
N LEU A 167 -1.28 28.29 -9.39
CA LEU A 167 0.17 28.05 -9.52
C LEU A 167 1.02 29.10 -10.29
N TRP A 168 0.51 30.31 -10.53
CA TRP A 168 1.17 31.36 -11.33
C TRP A 168 1.78 32.51 -10.53
N GLN A 169 2.00 32.36 -9.21
CA GLN A 169 2.82 33.34 -8.47
C GLN A 169 4.20 32.75 -8.12
N PRO A 170 5.30 33.49 -8.40
CA PRO A 170 6.65 33.04 -8.10
C PRO A 170 6.87 32.96 -6.58
N PRO A 171 7.87 32.17 -6.13
CA PRO A 171 8.00 31.78 -4.73
C PRO A 171 8.36 32.99 -3.88
N VAL A 172 7.43 33.45 -3.05
CA VAL A 172 7.78 34.38 -1.98
C VAL A 172 8.47 33.56 -0.90
N ALA A 173 9.74 33.89 -0.72
CA ALA A 173 10.63 33.38 0.30
C ALA A 173 9.94 33.36 1.67
N LEU A 174 9.93 32.19 2.30
CA LEU A 174 9.93 32.05 3.75
C LEU A 174 11.04 31.06 4.11
N VAL A 175 12.27 31.55 3.90
CA VAL A 175 13.34 31.34 4.88
C VAL A 175 12.89 32.10 6.12
N LEU A 176 12.52 31.35 7.16
CA LEU A 176 12.79 31.54 8.59
C LEU A 176 11.90 30.56 9.37
#